data_AF-X1NUN4-F1
#
_entry.id   AF-X1NUN4-F1
#
_cell.length_a   1.000
_cell.length_b   1.000
_cell.length_c   1.000
_cell.angle_alpha   90.00
_cell.angle_beta   90.00
_cell.angle_gamma   90.00
#
_symmetry.space_group_name_H-M   'P 1'
#
loop_
_entity.id
_entity.type
_entity.pdbx_description
1 polymer ?
#
loop_
_entity_poly.entity_id
_entity_poly.type
_entity_poly.pdbx_seq_one_letter_code
_entity_poly.pdbx_strand_id
1 'polypeptide(L)'
;CHIIKDLYASQVVMYGGGICYQWITDIVGQMEKYFADLINLSVYDLVELKINSRKEDTDNLIFLPFLRGGGAPYYNMDARGLFIGLSLSHKKEDIIRAVLEGTALNLKSLFSYLDKIYLLSLKAG
;
A
#
# COMPACT_ATOMS: atom_id res chain seq x y z
N CYS A 1 -18.68 6.47 19.08
CA CYS A 1 -18.55 7.85 19.60
C CYS A 1 -17.85 8.67 18.53
N HIS A 2 -18.56 9.57 17.83
CA HIS A 2 -17.96 10.49 16.88
C HIS A 2 -17.50 11.76 17.63
N ILE A 3 -16.43 12.41 17.16
CA ILE A 3 -15.85 13.58 17.86
C ILE A 3 -16.75 14.83 17.78
N ILE A 4 -17.59 14.90 16.75
CA ILE A 4 -18.61 15.93 16.56
C ILE A 4 -19.95 15.39 17.06
N LYS A 5 -20.64 16.18 17.88
CA LYS A 5 -21.96 15.87 18.43
C LYS A 5 -22.98 15.63 17.30
N ASP A 6 -23.91 14.71 17.54
CA ASP A 6 -25.01 14.37 16.63
C ASP A 6 -24.60 13.78 15.26
N LEU A 7 -23.33 13.35 15.11
CA LEU A 7 -22.82 12.63 13.95
C LEU A 7 -22.34 11.21 14.30
N TYR A 8 -22.20 10.36 13.28
CA TYR A 8 -21.68 9.00 13.39
C TYR A 8 -20.34 8.86 12.66
N ALA A 9 -19.43 8.04 13.19
CA ALA A 9 -18.16 7.70 12.54
C ALA A 9 -18.29 6.33 11.87
N SER A 10 -18.05 6.27 10.57
CA SER A 10 -17.80 4.99 9.88
C SER A 10 -16.29 4.75 9.80
N GLN A 11 -15.85 3.54 10.12
CA GLN A 11 -14.43 3.17 10.09
C GLN A 11 -14.22 1.94 9.23
N VAL A 12 -13.28 2.03 8.31
CA VAL A 12 -12.73 0.91 7.55
C VAL A 12 -11.23 0.89 7.75
N VAL A 13 -10.67 -0.30 7.89
CA VAL A 13 -9.26 -0.48 8.25
C VAL A 13 -8.60 -1.41 7.24
N MET A 14 -7.39 -1.04 6.82
CA MET A 14 -6.41 -1.96 6.23
C MET A 14 -5.23 -2.10 7.19
N TYR A 15 -4.67 -3.31 7.30
CA TYR A 15 -3.54 -3.59 8.19
C TYR A 15 -2.17 -3.42 7.53
N GLY A 16 -2.14 -3.27 6.20
CA GLY A 16 -0.94 -3.18 5.36
C GLY A 16 -0.70 -1.80 4.76
N GLY A 17 -0.71 -0.74 5.58
CA GLY A 17 -0.36 0.62 5.15
C GLY A 17 1.15 0.82 5.02
N GLY A 18 1.71 1.81 5.73
CA GLY A 18 3.16 2.08 5.72
C GLY A 18 4.05 0.90 6.11
N ILE A 19 3.52 -0.07 6.87
CA ILE A 19 4.25 -1.29 7.26
C ILE A 19 4.65 -2.14 6.05
N CYS A 20 3.87 -2.14 4.95
CA CYS A 20 4.24 -2.85 3.73
C CYS A 20 5.44 -2.18 3.04
N TYR A 21 5.51 -0.85 3.06
CA TYR A 21 6.64 -0.12 2.50
C TYR A 21 7.92 -0.30 3.32
N GLN A 22 7.80 -0.24 4.65
CA GLN A 22 8.90 -0.58 5.54
C GLN A 22 9.39 -2.02 5.30
N TRP A 23 8.47 -2.99 5.27
CA TRP A 23 8.79 -4.39 5.04
C TRP A 23 9.58 -4.63 3.75
N ILE A 24 9.15 -4.06 2.62
CA ILE A 24 9.88 -4.28 1.36
C ILE A 24 11.24 -3.61 1.40
N THR A 25 11.33 -2.40 1.98
CA THR A 25 12.60 -1.68 2.16
C THR A 25 13.56 -2.45 3.06
N ASP A 26 13.06 -3.15 4.08
CA ASP A 26 13.86 -3.99 4.97
C ASP A 26 14.42 -5.23 4.26
N ILE A 27 13.63 -5.85 3.37
CA ILE A 27 14.05 -7.07 2.66
C ILE A 27 15.04 -6.76 1.55
N VAL A 28 14.72 -5.80 0.67
CA VAL A 28 15.49 -5.58 -0.56
C VAL A 28 16.34 -4.29 -0.55
N GLY A 29 16.09 -3.38 0.40
CA GLY A 29 16.70 -2.05 0.47
C GLY A 29 17.98 -1.95 1.31
N GLN A 30 18.65 -3.06 1.62
CA GLN A 30 19.82 -3.08 2.53
C GLN A 30 20.96 -2.15 2.07
N MET A 31 21.26 -2.16 0.77
CA MET A 31 22.27 -1.27 0.19
C MET A 31 21.82 0.19 0.21
N GLU A 32 20.55 0.46 -0.08
CA GLU A 32 19.98 1.80 -0.02
C GLU A 32 20.04 2.36 1.40
N LYS A 33 19.75 1.55 2.43
CA LYS A 33 19.91 1.96 3.82
C LYS A 33 21.34 2.38 4.11
N TYR A 34 22.32 1.54 3.74
CA TYR A 34 23.73 1.85 3.93
C TYR A 34 24.15 3.15 3.24
N PHE A 35 23.77 3.34 1.96
CA PHE A 35 24.09 4.56 1.24
C PHE A 35 23.37 5.78 1.80
N ALA A 36 22.10 5.65 2.19
CA ALA A 36 21.32 6.71 2.80
C ALA A 36 21.97 7.20 4.10
N ASP A 37 22.46 6.29 4.94
CA ASP A 37 23.21 6.62 6.15
C ASP A 37 24.52 7.36 5.83
N LEU A 38 25.27 6.92 4.80
CA LEU A 38 26.53 7.56 4.40
C LEU A 38 26.35 8.99 3.89
N ILE A 39 25.24 9.27 3.18
CA ILE A 39 24.98 10.57 2.57
C ILE A 39 24.02 11.44 3.41
N ASN A 40 23.67 10.99 4.62
CA ASN A 40 22.74 11.65 5.54
C ASN A 40 21.38 11.98 4.90
N LEU A 41 20.81 11.00 4.21
CA LEU A 41 19.50 11.07 3.55
C LEU A 41 18.56 10.00 4.15
N SER A 42 17.26 10.20 4.07
CA SER A 42 16.31 9.13 4.36
C SER A 42 16.43 8.00 3.32
N VAL A 43 16.37 6.75 3.76
CA VAL A 43 16.30 5.59 2.85
C VAL A 43 15.10 5.71 1.89
N TYR A 44 13.99 6.29 2.36
CA TYR A 44 12.78 6.44 1.56
C TYR A 44 12.98 7.45 0.42
N ASP A 45 13.70 8.55 0.66
CA ASP A 45 14.02 9.54 -0.37
C ASP A 45 14.94 8.92 -1.42
N LEU A 46 15.95 8.15 -0.99
CA LEU A 46 16.86 7.45 -1.90
C LEU A 46 16.11 6.44 -2.77
N VAL A 47 15.25 5.63 -2.15
CA VAL A 47 14.42 4.64 -2.86
C VAL A 47 13.48 5.33 -3.84
N GLU A 48 12.85 6.43 -3.46
CA GLU A 48 11.95 7.21 -4.32
C GLU A 48 12.68 7.79 -5.53
N LEU A 49 13.89 8.33 -5.36
CA LEU A 49 14.73 8.76 -6.49
C LEU A 49 14.99 7.62 -7.47
N LYS A 50 15.29 6.41 -6.97
CA LYS A 50 15.51 5.24 -7.82
C LYS A 50 14.25 4.80 -8.55
N ILE A 51 13.11 4.77 -7.85
CA ILE A 51 11.79 4.50 -8.45
C ILE A 51 11.53 5.50 -9.57
N ASN A 52 11.71 6.79 -9.33
CA ASN A 52 11.43 7.84 -10.32
C ASN A 52 12.41 7.85 -11.51
N SER A 53 13.63 7.33 -11.32
CA SER A 53 14.61 7.19 -12.41
C SER A 53 14.29 6.06 -13.41
N ARG A 54 13.36 5.16 -13.04
CA ARG A 54 12.97 4.03 -13.87
C ARG A 54 12.11 4.49 -15.05
N LYS A 55 12.64 4.37 -16.26
CA LYS A 55 11.99 4.78 -17.52
C LYS A 55 11.09 3.72 -18.15
N GLU A 56 11.30 2.46 -17.79
CA GLU A 56 10.51 1.35 -18.33
C GLU A 56 9.16 1.28 -17.63
N ASP A 57 8.12 1.11 -18.43
CA ASP A 57 6.78 0.83 -17.95
C ASP A 57 6.74 -0.58 -17.35
N THR A 58 6.25 -0.68 -16.11
CA THR A 58 6.10 -1.93 -15.36
C THR A 58 4.68 -2.10 -14.81
N ASP A 59 3.70 -1.51 -15.50
CA ASP A 59 2.26 -1.51 -15.15
C ASP A 59 1.62 -2.90 -15.00
N ASN A 60 2.35 -3.97 -15.29
CA ASN A 60 1.89 -5.35 -15.16
C ASN A 60 2.17 -5.97 -13.78
N LEU A 61 2.85 -5.27 -12.86
CA LEU A 61 3.17 -5.79 -11.52
C LEU A 61 2.24 -5.22 -10.45
N ILE A 62 1.42 -6.07 -9.85
CA ILE A 62 0.46 -5.68 -8.80
C ILE A 62 0.85 -6.34 -7.49
N PHE A 63 0.81 -5.56 -6.40
CA PHE A 63 0.96 -6.06 -5.04
C PHE A 63 -0.36 -6.02 -4.26
N LEU A 64 -0.69 -7.10 -3.56
CA LEU A 64 -1.78 -7.15 -2.58
C LEU A 64 -1.21 -7.03 -1.15
N PRO A 65 -1.54 -5.98 -0.38
CA PRO A 65 -0.86 -5.66 0.87
C PRO A 65 -1.43 -6.40 2.09
N PHE A 66 -1.66 -7.71 1.97
CA PHE A 66 -2.26 -8.52 3.04
C PHE A 66 -1.21 -9.21 3.93
N LEU A 67 -0.04 -8.60 4.13
CA LEU A 67 1.05 -9.18 4.95
C LEU A 67 0.66 -9.40 6.42
N ARG A 68 -0.33 -8.66 6.93
CA ARG A 68 -0.90 -8.80 8.28
C ARG A 68 -2.37 -9.23 8.24
N GLY A 69 -2.76 -9.98 7.21
CA GLY A 69 -4.15 -10.30 6.95
C GLY A 69 -4.89 -9.19 6.20
N GLY A 70 -6.10 -9.50 5.76
CA GLY A 70 -7.01 -8.62 5.03
C GLY A 70 -8.00 -7.95 5.97
N GLY A 71 -8.05 -6.61 5.91
CA GLY A 71 -9.06 -5.82 6.59
C GLY A 71 -10.36 -5.74 5.80
N ALA A 72 -11.02 -4.59 5.89
CA ALA A 72 -12.23 -4.33 5.10
C ALA A 72 -11.98 -4.50 3.58
N PRO A 73 -13.01 -4.82 2.78
CA PRO A 73 -14.38 -5.14 3.19
C PRO A 73 -14.57 -6.62 3.58
N TYR A 74 -13.56 -7.49 3.36
CA TYR A 74 -13.72 -8.94 3.45
C TYR A 74 -13.30 -9.55 4.79
N TYR A 75 -12.52 -8.83 5.60
CA TYR A 75 -12.09 -9.23 6.94
C TYR A 75 -11.56 -10.68 7.01
N ASN A 76 -10.48 -10.95 6.28
CA ASN A 76 -9.85 -12.27 6.22
C ASN A 76 -8.44 -12.23 6.81
N MET A 77 -8.30 -12.65 8.06
CA MET A 77 -6.99 -12.69 8.75
C MET A 77 -6.02 -13.73 8.20
N ASP A 78 -6.52 -14.72 7.45
CA ASP A 78 -5.69 -15.74 6.78
C ASP A 78 -5.16 -15.26 5.43
N ALA A 79 -5.60 -14.10 4.93
CA ALA A 79 -5.04 -13.51 3.72
C ALA A 79 -3.54 -13.23 3.88
N ARG A 80 -2.80 -13.33 2.77
CA ARG A 80 -1.35 -13.11 2.70
C ARG A 80 -1.00 -12.19 1.56
N GLY A 81 0.11 -11.48 1.69
CA GLY A 81 0.61 -10.60 0.64
C GLY A 81 1.01 -11.41 -0.60
N LEU A 82 0.79 -10.82 -1.78
CA LEU A 82 0.99 -11.47 -3.07
C LEU A 82 1.49 -10.45 -4.08
N PHE A 83 2.41 -10.88 -4.96
CA PHE A 83 2.72 -10.19 -6.20
C PHE A 83 2.10 -10.94 -7.38
N ILE A 84 1.47 -10.21 -8.30
CA ILE A 84 0.89 -10.73 -9.53
C ILE A 84 1.62 -10.07 -10.70
N GLY A 85 2.10 -10.88 -11.65
CA GLY A 85 2.75 -10.38 -12.88
C GLY A 85 4.28 -10.30 -12.85
N LEU A 86 4.94 -10.91 -11.86
CA LEU A 86 6.41 -10.99 -11.82
C LEU A 86 6.99 -11.63 -13.08
N SER A 87 8.11 -11.08 -13.54
CA SER A 87 8.88 -11.51 -14.72
C SER A 87 10.35 -11.12 -14.56
N LEU A 88 11.23 -11.70 -15.39
CA LEU A 88 12.68 -11.45 -15.34
C LEU A 88 13.09 -10.01 -15.71
N SER A 89 12.19 -9.21 -16.32
CA SER A 89 12.48 -7.80 -16.64
C SER A 89 12.40 -6.89 -15.42
N HIS A 90 11.67 -7.30 -14.38
CA HIS A 90 11.48 -6.47 -13.19
C HIS A 90 12.78 -6.26 -12.42
N LYS A 91 12.95 -5.04 -11.93
CA LYS A 91 14.01 -4.62 -11.03
C LYS A 91 13.45 -4.36 -9.65
N LYS A 92 14.36 -4.13 -8.71
CA LYS A 92 14.00 -3.87 -7.32
C LYS A 92 13.06 -2.66 -7.20
N GLU A 93 13.32 -1.63 -7.99
CA GLU A 93 12.56 -0.40 -8.04
C GLU A 93 11.11 -0.67 -8.47
N ASP A 94 10.89 -1.58 -9.42
CA ASP A 94 9.56 -1.97 -9.90
C ASP A 94 8.78 -2.71 -8.79
N ILE A 95 9.46 -3.59 -8.05
CA ILE A 95 8.86 -4.33 -6.92
C ILE A 95 8.46 -3.38 -5.79
N ILE A 96 9.33 -2.43 -5.43
CA ILE A 96 9.02 -1.45 -4.39
C ILE A 96 7.89 -0.52 -4.85
N ARG A 97 7.91 -0.06 -6.11
CA ARG A 97 6.83 0.73 -6.71
C ARG A 97 5.50 -0.01 -6.63
N ALA A 98 5.47 -1.29 -7.02
CA ALA A 98 4.27 -2.11 -6.93
C ALA A 98 3.73 -2.21 -5.50
N VAL A 99 4.59 -2.25 -4.47
CA VAL A 99 4.15 -2.23 -3.07
C VAL A 99 3.46 -0.92 -2.71
N LEU A 100 4.02 0.22 -3.11
CA LEU A 100 3.43 1.54 -2.87
C LEU A 100 2.08 1.69 -3.59
N GLU A 101 2.06 1.38 -4.89
CA GLU A 101 0.87 1.47 -5.73
C GLU A 101 -0.21 0.48 -5.29
N GLY A 102 0.16 -0.77 -5.01
CA GLY A 102 -0.76 -1.79 -4.49
C GLY A 102 -1.39 -1.40 -3.15
N THR A 103 -0.62 -0.74 -2.28
CA THR A 103 -1.14 -0.17 -1.02
C THR A 103 -2.12 0.97 -1.28
N ALA A 104 -1.80 1.88 -2.20
CA ALA A 104 -2.69 2.97 -2.60
C ALA A 104 -3.98 2.47 -3.28
N LEU A 105 -3.88 1.43 -4.11
CA LEU A 105 -5.03 0.79 -4.75
C LEU A 105 -5.95 0.11 -3.74
N ASN A 106 -5.39 -0.54 -2.71
CA ASN A 106 -6.20 -1.08 -1.62
C ASN A 106 -6.95 0.05 -0.88
N LEU A 107 -6.26 1.15 -0.55
CA LEU A 107 -6.90 2.32 0.06
C LEU A 107 -8.03 2.88 -0.83
N LYS A 108 -7.81 2.97 -2.15
CA LYS A 108 -8.84 3.38 -3.10
C LYS A 108 -10.05 2.43 -3.09
N SER A 109 -9.82 1.12 -3.01
CA SER A 109 -10.89 0.12 -2.88
C SER A 109 -11.70 0.32 -1.60
N LEU A 110 -11.04 0.61 -0.48
CA LEU A 110 -11.71 0.92 0.78
C LEU A 110 -12.56 2.18 0.69
N PHE A 111 -12.05 3.23 0.04
CA PHE A 111 -12.81 4.46 -0.19
C PHE A 111 -14.06 4.20 -1.03
N SER A 112 -13.92 3.44 -2.12
CA SER A 112 -15.07 3.04 -2.95
C SER A 112 -16.09 2.18 -2.19
N TYR A 113 -15.65 1.40 -1.21
CA TYR A 113 -16.54 0.64 -0.33
C TYR A 113 -17.30 1.55 0.65
N LEU A 114 -16.63 2.54 1.25
CA LEU A 114 -17.27 3.54 2.09
C LEU A 114 -18.32 4.35 1.32
N ASP A 115 -18.01 4.78 0.09
CA ASP A 115 -18.96 5.52 -0.75
C ASP A 115 -20.24 4.71 -1.02
N LYS A 116 -20.10 3.40 -1.25
CA LYS A 116 -21.26 2.51 -1.41
C LYS A 116 -22.12 2.44 -0.14
N ILE A 117 -21.50 2.34 1.04
CA ILE A 117 -22.23 2.34 2.32
C ILE A 117 -22.97 3.67 2.49
N TYR A 118 -22.30 4.79 2.20
CA TYR A 118 -22.89 6.13 2.30
C TYR A 118 -24.14 6.24 1.41
N LEU A 119 -24.04 5.84 0.14
CA LEU A 119 -25.18 5.86 -0.80
C LEU A 119 -26.34 4.95 -0.37
N LEU A 120 -26.06 3.82 0.27
CA LEU A 120 -27.11 2.94 0.80
C LEU A 120 -27.83 3.60 1.99
N SER A 121 -27.10 4.30 2.86
CA SER A 121 -27.69 4.98 4.01
C SER A 121 -28.67 6.10 3.59
N LEU A 122 -28.41 6.80 2.49
CA LEU A 122 -29.29 7.82 1.94
C LEU A 122 -30.58 7.26 1.33
N LYS A 123 -30.59 6.00 0.90
CA LYS A 123 -31.77 5.34 0.31
C LYS A 123 -32.68 4.69 1.35
N ALA A 124 -32.20 4.51 2.57
CA ALA A 124 -32.90 3.81 3.65
C ALA A 124 -33.68 4.76 4.58
N GLY A 125 -33.52 6.08 4.44
CA GLY A 125 -34.31 7.12 5.11
C GLY A 125 -35.24 7.82 4.14
#